data_AF-A0A967ETE4-F1
#
_entry.id   AF-A0A967ETE4-F1
#
_cell.length_a   1.000
_cell.length_b   1.000
_cell.length_c   1.000
_cell.angle_alpha   90.00
_cell.angle_beta   90.00
_cell.angle_gamma   90.00
#
_symmetry.space_group_name_H-M   'P 1'
#
loop_
_entity.id
_entity.type
_entity.pdbx_description
1 polymer ?
#
loop_
_entity_poly.entity_id
_entity_poly.type
_entity_poly.pdbx_seq_one_letter_code
_entity_poly.pdbx_strand_id
1 'polypeptide(L)'
;ALAKKFNIKKYPSPAGGCILTDLNFSKRLKKLFSVKKNINKNDLELLKIGRHFYNNNSIVIIGRNHQENLKLKQLALKSDILMELEKIPGPTALIKKYYKNEKKEILFKTAELIREYSREAKQRYGVRIKYWNKNKNNKKIIAI
;
A
#
# COMPACT_ATOMS: atom_id res chain seq x y z
N ALA A 1 7.44 35.51 16.87
CA ALA A 1 6.62 35.01 15.76
C ALA A 1 5.79 36.15 15.16
N LEU A 2 5.84 36.34 13.83
CA LEU A 2 5.28 37.48 13.09
C LEU A 2 3.76 37.71 13.33
N ALA A 3 3.00 36.64 13.59
CA ALA A 3 1.55 36.68 13.80
C ALA A 3 1.10 37.52 15.01
N LYS A 4 1.91 37.59 16.08
CA LYS A 4 1.60 38.47 17.25
C LYS A 4 1.71 39.95 16.90
N LYS A 5 2.56 40.32 15.94
CA LYS A 5 2.75 41.72 15.50
C LYS A 5 1.55 42.25 14.69
N PHE A 6 0.80 41.36 14.06
CA PHE A 6 -0.38 41.68 13.22
C PHE A 6 -1.73 41.40 13.90
N ASN A 7 -1.74 41.07 15.19
CA ASN A 7 -2.96 40.82 15.98
C ASN A 7 -3.90 39.74 15.37
N ILE A 8 -3.35 38.80 14.61
CA ILE A 8 -4.11 37.73 13.94
C ILE A 8 -4.44 36.66 14.98
N LYS A 9 -5.65 36.71 15.54
CA LYS A 9 -6.13 35.81 16.60
C LYS A 9 -6.56 34.42 16.10
N LYS A 10 -6.88 34.29 14.81
CA LYS A 10 -7.26 33.03 14.15
C LYS A 10 -6.55 32.94 12.81
N TYR A 11 -5.56 32.06 12.70
CA TYR A 11 -5.07 31.58 11.42
C TYR A 11 -5.96 30.40 11.02
N PRO A 12 -6.76 30.48 9.94
CA PRO A 12 -7.49 29.31 9.48
C PRO A 12 -6.45 28.23 9.15
N SER A 13 -6.59 27.05 9.75
CA SER A 13 -5.80 25.89 9.33
C SER A 13 -5.98 25.76 7.82
N PRO A 14 -4.89 25.62 7.03
CA PRO A 14 -5.01 25.57 5.58
C PRO A 14 -6.05 24.51 5.25
N ALA A 15 -7.13 24.92 4.59
CA ALA A 15 -8.14 23.98 4.11
C ALA A 15 -7.39 22.97 3.26
N GLY A 16 -7.24 21.74 3.76
CA GLY A 16 -6.44 20.71 3.12
C GLY A 16 -7.05 20.42 1.76
N GLY A 17 -6.53 21.10 0.74
CA GLY A 17 -7.15 21.30 -0.56
C GLY A 17 -7.61 20.00 -1.23
N CYS A 18 -8.30 20.13 -2.36
CA CYS A 18 -8.82 18.95 -3.07
C CYS A 18 -7.74 17.89 -3.24
N ILE A 19 -8.02 16.62 -2.90
CA ILE A 19 -7.02 15.54 -2.98
C ILE A 19 -6.43 15.37 -4.39
N LEU A 20 -7.11 15.88 -5.43
CA LEU A 20 -6.63 15.92 -6.79
C LEU A 20 -5.48 16.91 -7.01
N THR A 21 -5.34 17.94 -6.17
CA THR A 21 -4.21 18.87 -6.22
C THR A 21 -2.97 18.29 -5.55
N ASP A 22 -3.08 17.17 -4.80
CA ASP A 22 -1.91 16.46 -4.29
C ASP A 22 -1.15 15.78 -5.44
N LEU A 23 0.11 16.18 -5.64
CA LEU A 23 0.95 15.69 -6.72
C LEU A 23 1.11 14.16 -6.69
N ASN A 24 1.22 13.58 -5.50
CA ASN A 24 1.42 12.13 -5.35
C ASN A 24 0.14 11.37 -5.70
N PHE A 25 -1.02 11.84 -5.23
CA PHE A 25 -2.31 11.26 -5.59
C PHE A 25 -2.57 11.36 -7.09
N SER A 26 -2.35 12.54 -7.68
CA SER A 26 -2.48 12.76 -9.13
C SER A 26 -1.58 11.84 -9.94
N LYS A 27 -0.31 11.66 -9.54
CA LYS A 27 0.60 10.69 -10.18
C LYS A 27 0.09 9.26 -10.08
N ARG A 28 -0.40 8.85 -8.91
CA ARG A 28 -0.92 7.50 -8.69
C ARG A 28 -2.19 7.24 -9.51
N LEU A 29 -3.08 8.23 -9.58
CA LEU A 29 -4.31 8.18 -10.36
C LEU A 29 -4.02 8.07 -11.85
N LYS A 30 -3.12 8.92 -12.39
CA LYS A 30 -2.66 8.82 -13.79
C LYS A 30 -2.11 7.42 -14.11
N LYS A 31 -1.32 6.85 -13.21
CA LYS A 31 -0.77 5.51 -13.40
C LYS A 31 -1.85 4.42 -13.34
N LEU A 32 -2.85 4.57 -12.47
CA LEU A 32 -3.99 3.65 -12.43
C LEU A 32 -4.76 3.67 -13.77
N PHE A 33 -5.01 4.85 -14.35
CA PHE A 33 -5.64 4.97 -15.67
C PHE A 33 -4.86 4.26 -16.77
N SER A 34 -3.52 4.22 -16.71
CA SER A 34 -2.71 3.48 -17.70
C SER A 34 -2.77 1.96 -17.58
N VAL A 35 -3.12 1.43 -16.40
CA VAL A 35 -3.11 -0.02 -16.12
C VAL A 35 -4.51 -0.63 -16.18
N LYS A 36 -5.55 0.18 -15.90
CA LYS A 36 -6.94 -0.29 -15.84
C LYS A 36 -7.88 0.71 -16.48
N LYS A 37 -8.63 0.26 -17.50
CA LYS A 37 -9.65 1.07 -18.19
C LYS A 37 -10.86 1.36 -17.30
N ASN A 38 -11.37 0.35 -16.59
CA ASN A 38 -12.57 0.48 -15.75
C ASN A 38 -12.20 0.60 -14.27
N ILE A 39 -11.99 1.83 -13.81
CA ILE A 39 -11.71 2.14 -12.41
C ILE A 39 -13.00 2.05 -11.59
N ASN A 40 -12.92 1.41 -10.42
CA ASN A 40 -14.02 1.33 -9.46
C ASN A 40 -13.70 2.08 -8.17
N LYS A 41 -14.71 2.24 -7.31
CA LYS A 41 -14.57 2.92 -6.02
C LYS A 41 -13.49 2.31 -5.12
N ASN A 42 -13.34 0.98 -5.15
CA ASN A 42 -12.31 0.28 -4.37
C ASN A 42 -10.88 0.66 -4.82
N ASP A 43 -10.65 0.81 -6.13
CA ASP A 43 -9.36 1.28 -6.63
C ASP A 43 -9.05 2.70 -6.11
N LEU A 44 -10.03 3.61 -6.16
CA LEU A 44 -9.86 4.99 -5.70
C LEU A 44 -9.58 5.09 -4.20
N GLU A 45 -10.24 4.26 -3.38
CA GLU A 45 -9.97 4.20 -1.94
C GLU A 45 -8.55 3.69 -1.64
N LEU A 46 -8.07 2.71 -2.40
CA LEU A 46 -6.71 2.19 -2.26
C LEU A 46 -5.64 3.22 -2.60
N LEU A 47 -5.86 4.12 -3.57
CA LEU A 47 -4.91 5.18 -3.93
C LEU A 47 -4.50 6.08 -2.76
N LYS A 48 -5.42 6.24 -1.78
CA LYS A 48 -5.23 7.06 -0.58
C LYS A 48 -4.36 6.38 0.48
N ILE A 49 -4.14 5.07 0.37
CA ILE A 49 -3.58 4.23 1.42
C ILE A 49 -2.18 3.76 1.04
N GLY A 50 -1.23 3.84 1.96
CA GLY A 50 0.05 3.17 1.80
C GLY A 50 1.00 3.76 0.75
N ARG A 51 2.07 3.01 0.52
CA ARG A 51 3.12 3.25 -0.48
C ARG A 51 2.84 2.39 -1.71
N HIS A 52 2.77 3.02 -2.87
CA HIS A 52 2.44 2.35 -4.13
C HIS A 52 3.69 2.04 -4.93
N PHE A 53 3.87 0.77 -5.29
CA PHE A 53 4.90 0.30 -6.21
C PHE A 53 4.20 -0.31 -7.42
N TYR A 54 4.55 0.17 -8.60
CA TYR A 54 3.96 -0.28 -9.85
C TYR A 54 4.86 -1.32 -10.48
N ASN A 55 4.30 -2.47 -10.85
CA ASN A 55 5.03 -3.55 -11.52
C ASN A 55 4.23 -4.03 -12.72
N ASN A 56 4.48 -3.43 -13.90
CA ASN A 56 3.81 -3.65 -15.18
C ASN A 56 2.28 -3.77 -15.06
N ASN A 57 1.80 -4.96 -14.76
CA ASN A 57 0.40 -5.38 -14.75
C ASN A 57 -0.23 -5.42 -13.34
N SER A 58 0.50 -4.94 -12.34
CA SER A 58 0.12 -5.04 -10.94
C SER A 58 0.56 -3.83 -10.13
N ILE A 59 -0.16 -3.61 -9.03
CA ILE A 59 0.17 -2.57 -8.05
C ILE A 59 0.37 -3.24 -6.70
N VAL A 60 1.51 -2.97 -6.08
CA VAL A 60 1.83 -3.36 -4.71
C VAL A 60 1.63 -2.16 -3.81
N ILE A 61 0.82 -2.32 -2.77
CA ILE A 61 0.53 -1.27 -1.78
C ILE A 61 1.00 -1.74 -0.41
N ILE A 62 1.90 -0.98 0.22
CA ILE A 62 2.45 -1.30 1.54
C ILE A 62 1.89 -0.29 2.56
N GLY A 63 1.23 -0.79 3.61
CA GLY A 63 0.69 0.06 4.66
C GLY A 63 1.78 0.77 5.46
N ARG A 64 1.56 2.06 5.77
CA ARG A 64 2.52 2.89 6.52
C ARG A 64 2.34 2.78 8.03
N ASN A 65 1.16 2.40 8.48
CA ASN A 65 0.79 2.29 9.89
C ASN A 65 -0.30 1.22 10.09
N HIS A 66 -0.65 0.94 11.34
CA HIS A 66 -1.62 -0.08 11.70
C HIS A 66 -3.02 0.17 11.10
N GLN A 67 -3.49 1.43 11.07
CA GLN A 67 -4.79 1.77 10.50
C GLN A 67 -4.83 1.50 8.99
N GLU A 68 -3.76 1.83 8.26
CA GLU A 68 -3.64 1.51 6.84
C GLU A 68 -3.57 0.01 6.58
N ASN A 69 -2.84 -0.75 7.41
CA ASN A 69 -2.79 -2.21 7.32
C ASN A 69 -4.19 -2.84 7.45
N LEU A 70 -5.01 -2.37 8.41
CA LEU A 70 -6.39 -2.80 8.56
C LEU A 70 -7.25 -2.46 7.35
N LYS A 71 -7.14 -1.22 6.84
CA LYS A 71 -7.88 -0.80 5.64
C LYS A 71 -7.48 -1.60 4.40
N LEU A 72 -6.19 -1.94 4.23
CA LEU A 72 -5.73 -2.81 3.13
C LEU A 72 -6.41 -4.18 3.18
N LYS A 73 -6.52 -4.80 4.36
CA LYS A 73 -7.22 -6.09 4.53
C LYS A 73 -8.71 -5.97 4.21
N GLN A 74 -9.34 -4.89 4.64
CA GLN A 74 -10.76 -4.63 4.39
C GLN A 74 -11.05 -4.42 2.90
N LEU A 75 -10.22 -3.64 2.22
CA LEU A 75 -10.37 -3.32 0.80
C LEU A 75 -9.87 -4.42 -0.15
N ALA A 76 -9.06 -5.37 0.32
CA ALA A 76 -8.61 -6.50 -0.49
C ALA A 76 -9.81 -7.27 -1.08
N LEU A 77 -9.74 -7.57 -2.38
CA LEU A 77 -10.71 -8.40 -3.10
C LEU A 77 -10.25 -9.86 -3.15
N LYS A 78 -11.12 -10.75 -3.61
CA LYS A 78 -10.85 -12.20 -3.69
C LYS A 78 -9.66 -12.55 -4.59
N SER A 79 -9.44 -11.76 -5.64
CA SER A 79 -8.35 -11.88 -6.60
C SER A 79 -7.00 -11.39 -6.08
N ASP A 80 -7.01 -10.57 -5.04
CA ASP A 80 -5.82 -9.89 -4.55
C ASP A 80 -5.04 -10.79 -3.60
N ILE A 81 -3.74 -10.51 -3.48
CA ILE A 81 -2.85 -11.21 -2.54
C ILE A 81 -2.47 -10.27 -1.41
N LEU A 82 -2.68 -10.71 -0.18
CA LEU A 82 -2.16 -10.07 1.01
C LEU A 82 -0.86 -10.75 1.43
N MET A 83 0.09 -9.95 1.93
CA MET A 83 1.39 -10.42 2.43
C MET A 83 1.72 -9.77 3.77
N GLU A 84 2.26 -10.55 4.71
CA GLU A 84 2.67 -10.09 6.03
C GLU A 84 3.85 -10.90 6.55
N LEU A 85 4.62 -10.32 7.47
CA LEU A 85 5.58 -11.09 8.27
C LEU A 85 4.86 -12.16 9.10
N GLU A 86 5.46 -13.35 9.19
CA GLU A 86 4.85 -14.48 9.88
C GLU A 86 4.88 -14.29 11.41
N LYS A 87 6.06 -13.99 11.96
CA LYS A 87 6.35 -14.00 13.40
C LYS A 87 6.72 -12.62 13.98
N ILE A 88 6.78 -11.60 13.13
CA ILE A 88 7.34 -10.29 13.47
C ILE A 88 6.31 -9.22 13.12
N PRO A 89 6.13 -8.17 13.94
CA PRO A 89 5.32 -7.03 13.55
C PRO A 89 5.89 -6.33 12.30
N GLY A 90 5.01 -5.92 11.39
CA GLY A 90 5.43 -5.19 10.20
C GLY A 90 4.26 -4.73 9.34
N PRO A 91 4.58 -4.13 8.18
CA PRO A 91 3.57 -3.64 7.28
C PRO A 91 2.82 -4.79 6.61
N THR A 92 1.53 -4.57 6.34
CA THR A 92 0.75 -5.43 5.45
C THR A 92 0.95 -4.91 4.03
N ALA A 93 1.24 -5.81 3.09
CA ALA A 93 1.23 -5.49 1.68
C ALA A 93 0.00 -6.10 0.98
N LEU A 94 -0.54 -5.38 0.01
CA LEU A 94 -1.60 -5.82 -0.90
C LEU A 94 -1.06 -5.78 -2.32
N ILE A 95 -1.10 -6.91 -3.01
CA ILE A 95 -0.80 -7.02 -4.44
C ILE A 95 -2.13 -7.08 -5.18
N LYS A 96 -2.39 -6.03 -5.96
CA LYS A 96 -3.55 -5.92 -6.84
C LYS A 96 -3.14 -6.31 -8.25
N LYS A 97 -3.75 -7.39 -8.75
CA LYS A 97 -3.46 -7.95 -10.07
C LYS A 97 -4.51 -7.45 -11.06
N TYR A 98 -4.06 -6.86 -12.16
CA TYR A 98 -4.97 -6.47 -13.24
C TYR A 98 -5.01 -7.49 -14.38
N TYR A 99 -4.04 -8.40 -14.44
CA TYR A 99 -3.94 -9.45 -15.47
C TYR A 99 -3.58 -10.82 -14.86
N LYS A 100 -4.00 -11.90 -15.53
CA LYS A 100 -3.88 -13.29 -15.02
C LYS A 100 -2.43 -13.83 -14.96
N ASN A 101 -1.56 -13.42 -15.88
CA ASN A 101 -0.21 -14.00 -16.02
C ASN A 101 0.83 -13.27 -15.17
N GLU A 102 0.67 -13.34 -13.86
CA GLU A 102 1.61 -12.71 -12.94
C GLU A 102 2.75 -13.67 -12.57
N LYS A 103 4.00 -13.24 -12.82
CA LYS A 103 5.19 -14.02 -12.51
C LYS A 103 5.39 -14.11 -10.99
N LYS A 104 5.88 -15.25 -10.50
CA LYS A 104 6.26 -15.46 -9.08
C LYS A 104 7.23 -14.37 -8.57
N GLU A 105 7.97 -13.75 -9.46
CA GLU A 105 8.91 -12.65 -9.20
C GLU A 105 8.32 -11.49 -8.39
N ILE A 106 7.05 -11.12 -8.61
CA ILE A 106 6.43 -10.01 -7.86
C ILE A 106 6.27 -10.34 -6.37
N LEU A 107 6.07 -11.62 -6.03
CA LEU A 107 5.93 -12.05 -4.64
C LEU A 107 7.26 -11.87 -3.91
N PHE A 108 8.37 -12.22 -4.55
CA PHE A 108 9.71 -12.02 -4.00
C PHE A 108 10.05 -10.53 -3.86
N LYS A 109 9.82 -9.71 -4.90
CA LYS A 109 10.00 -8.25 -4.82
C LYS A 109 9.16 -7.63 -3.70
N THR A 110 7.92 -8.07 -3.54
CA THR A 110 7.04 -7.58 -2.46
C THR A 110 7.53 -8.03 -1.09
N ALA A 111 8.02 -9.26 -0.96
CA ALA A 111 8.63 -9.79 0.25
C ALA A 111 9.85 -8.94 0.66
N GLU A 112 10.73 -8.60 -0.28
CA GLU A 112 11.88 -7.72 -0.05
C GLU A 112 11.45 -6.33 0.41
N LEU A 113 10.45 -5.72 -0.24
CA LEU A 113 9.93 -4.42 0.18
C LEU A 113 9.35 -4.47 1.60
N ILE A 114 8.61 -5.54 1.98
CA ILE A 114 8.11 -5.71 3.35
C ILE A 114 9.28 -5.77 4.34
N ARG A 115 10.34 -6.50 4.01
CA ARG A 115 11.56 -6.57 4.83
C ARG A 115 12.20 -5.18 4.96
N GLU A 116 12.33 -4.44 3.86
CA GLU A 116 12.87 -3.07 3.83
C GLU A 116 12.00 -2.03 4.53
N TYR A 117 10.72 -2.31 4.76
CA TYR A 117 9.83 -1.39 5.48
C TYR A 117 9.51 -1.85 6.90
N SER A 118 10.06 -2.97 7.35
CA SER A 118 10.01 -3.40 8.76
C SER A 118 11.35 -3.15 9.44
N ARG A 119 11.33 -2.38 10.53
CA ARG A 119 12.54 -2.08 11.32
C ARG A 119 13.19 -3.36 11.86
N GLU A 120 12.38 -4.31 12.30
CA GLU A 120 12.84 -5.53 12.96
C GLU A 120 13.24 -6.61 11.94
N ALA A 121 12.56 -6.69 10.79
CA ALA A 121 12.90 -7.66 9.75
C ALA A 121 14.20 -7.29 8.99
N LYS A 122 14.57 -6.02 8.92
CA LYS A 122 15.83 -5.58 8.27
C LYS A 122 17.09 -6.24 8.84
N GLN A 123 17.07 -6.52 10.14
CA GLN A 123 18.23 -6.97 10.89
C GLN A 123 18.28 -8.49 11.07
N ARG A 124 17.33 -9.23 10.50
CA ARG A 124 17.23 -10.69 10.64
C ARG A 124 17.46 -11.39 9.31
N TYR A 125 18.12 -12.54 9.38
CA TYR A 125 18.23 -13.49 8.27
C TYR A 125 17.06 -14.50 8.34
N GLY A 126 16.65 -15.02 7.19
CA GLY A 126 15.61 -16.06 7.11
C GLY A 126 14.21 -15.54 7.50
N VAL A 127 13.86 -14.34 7.05
CA VAL A 127 12.58 -13.72 7.37
C VAL A 127 11.49 -14.45 6.59
N ARG A 128 10.50 -14.99 7.33
CA ARG A 128 9.36 -15.71 6.75
C ARG A 128 8.18 -14.76 6.57
N ILE A 129 7.69 -14.71 5.34
CA ILE A 129 6.57 -13.87 4.94
C ILE A 129 5.44 -14.78 4.48
N LYS A 130 4.28 -14.64 5.13
CA LYS A 130 3.06 -15.35 4.76
C LYS A 130 2.30 -14.55 3.72
N TYR A 131 1.72 -15.24 2.74
CA TYR A 131 0.85 -14.64 1.74
C TYR A 131 -0.40 -15.49 1.49
N TRP A 132 -1.52 -14.83 1.20
CA TRP A 132 -2.81 -15.49 0.96
C TRP A 132 -3.74 -14.62 0.12
N ASN A 133 -4.74 -15.26 -0.48
CA ASN A 133 -5.90 -14.56 -1.05
C ASN A 133 -7.00 -14.48 0.02
N LYS A 134 -7.76 -13.39 0.07
CA LYS A 134 -8.75 -13.11 1.15
C LYS A 134 -9.73 -14.26 1.44
N ASN A 135 -10.09 -15.06 0.44
CA ASN A 135 -11.04 -16.17 0.59
C ASN A 135 -10.39 -17.56 0.63
N LYS A 136 -9.06 -17.66 0.57
CA LYS A 136 -8.36 -18.93 0.69
C LYS A 136 -7.77 -19.04 2.09
N ASN A 137 -8.22 -20.04 2.84
CA ASN A 137 -7.66 -20.32 4.17
C ASN A 137 -6.20 -20.84 4.10
N ASN A 138 -5.72 -21.19 2.92
CA ASN A 138 -4.35 -21.67 2.72
C ASN A 138 -3.38 -20.49 2.62
N LYS A 139 -2.75 -20.17 3.76
CA LYS A 139 -1.59 -19.28 3.81
C LYS A 139 -0.36 -20.02 3.31
N LYS A 140 0.36 -19.41 2.39
CA LYS A 140 1.65 -19.91 1.88
C LYS A 140 2.78 -19.06 2.45
N ILE A 141 3.99 -19.60 2.47
CA ILE A 141 5.17 -18.94 3.06
C ILE A 141 6.24 -18.74 1.98
N ILE A 142 6.90 -17.59 2.02
CA ILE A 142 8.13 -17.29 1.30
C ILE A 142 9.18 -16.95 2.36
N ALA A 143 10.36 -17.56 2.25
CA ALA A 143 11.51 -17.22 3.06
C ALA A 143 12.47 -16.38 2.21
N ILE A 144 12.98 -15.29 2.79
CA ILE A 144 13.99 -14.39 2.21
C ILE A 144 15.10 -14.11 3.22
#